data_AF-A0A5N9EQE6-F1
#
_entry.id   AF-A0A5N9EQE6-F1
#
_cell.length_a   1.000
_cell.length_b   1.000
_cell.length_c   1.000
_cell.angle_alpha   90.00
_cell.angle_beta   90.00
_cell.angle_gamma   90.00
#
_symmetry.space_group_name_H-M   'P 1'
#
loop_
_entity.id
_entity.type
_entity.pdbx_description
1 polymer ?
#
loop_
_entity_poly.entity_id
_entity_poly.type
_entity_poly.pdbx_seq_one_letter_code
_entity_poly.pdbx_strand_id
1 'polypeptide(L)' 'MLIRNNRQLKSNLSLLWVCQLIASTSWMASVFVYGSFAPGDILQLVAASSWTLSNIISLFKI' A
#
# COMPACT_ATOMS: atom_id res chain seq x y z
N MET A 1 6.19 23.50 -25.20
CA MET A 1 7.10 22.92 -24.19
C MET A 1 6.42 23.01 -22.84
N LEU A 2 5.63 22.00 -22.45
CA LEU A 2 4.89 22.00 -21.18
C LEU A 2 5.86 21.62 -20.06
N ILE A 3 6.40 22.63 -19.36
CA ILE A 3 6.99 22.42 -18.03
C ILE A 3 5.84 22.01 -17.10
N ARG A 4 5.60 20.70 -17.03
CA ARG A 4 4.66 20.08 -16.11
C ARG A 4 5.29 20.12 -14.73
N ASN A 5 4.63 20.85 -13.84
CA ASN A 5 5.02 21.07 -12.45
C ASN A 5 5.16 19.73 -11.68
N ASN A 6 6.36 19.14 -11.68
CA ASN A 6 6.66 17.86 -11.05
C ASN A 6 6.41 17.85 -9.52
N ARG A 7 6.31 19.01 -8.87
CA ARG A 7 6.05 19.10 -7.42
C ARG A 7 4.62 18.70 -7.03
N GLN A 8 3.62 19.03 -7.85
CA GLN A 8 2.23 18.64 -7.57
C GLN A 8 1.97 17.15 -7.79
N LEU A 9 2.65 16.54 -8.77
CA LEU A 9 2.59 15.08 -8.98
C LEU A 9 3.18 14.34 -7.78
N LYS A 10 4.32 14.81 -7.24
CA LYS A 10 5.00 14.21 -6.07
C LYS A 10 4.14 14.26 -4.80
N SER A 11 3.41 15.36 -4.57
CA SER A 11 2.53 15.50 -3.40
C SER A 11 1.29 14.61 -3.48
N ASN A 12 0.64 14.53 -4.65
CA ASN A 12 -0.49 13.60 -4.85
C ASN A 12 -0.05 12.14 -4.80
N LEU A 13 1.16 11.83 -5.27
CA LEU A 13 1.77 10.50 -5.13
C LEU A 13 1.92 10.13 -3.65
N SER A 14 2.46 11.01 -2.81
CA SER A 14 2.60 10.72 -1.38
C SER A 14 1.26 10.48 -0.69
N LEU A 15 0.22 11.26 -1.00
CA LEU A 15 -1.09 11.10 -0.36
C LEU A 15 -1.82 9.84 -0.84
N LEU A 16 -1.79 9.55 -2.16
CA LEU A 16 -2.31 8.31 -2.73
C LEU A 16 -1.63 7.08 -2.12
N TRP A 17 -0.33 7.17 -1.89
CA TRP A 17 0.49 6.11 -1.34
C TRP A 17 0.19 5.86 0.15
N VAL A 18 -0.06 6.91 0.93
CA VAL A 18 -0.56 6.80 2.31
C VAL A 18 -1.94 6.12 2.33
N CYS A 19 -2.86 6.52 1.43
CA CYS A 19 -4.15 5.85 1.30
C CYS A 19 -4.02 4.37 0.92
N GLN A 20 -3.08 4.01 0.03
CA GLN A 20 -2.81 2.62 -0.35
C GLN A 20 -2.25 1.80 0.83
N LEU A 21 -1.37 2.39 1.65
CA LEU A 21 -0.92 1.74 2.87
C LEU A 21 -2.07 1.49 3.85
N ILE A 22 -2.92 2.49 4.08
CA ILE A 22 -4.06 2.39 4.99
C ILE A 22 -5.06 1.35 4.51
N ALA A 23 -5.33 1.29 3.21
CA ALA A 23 -6.19 0.27 2.63
C ALA A 23 -5.60 -1.14 2.82
N SER A 24 -4.30 -1.32 2.56
CA SER A 24 -3.63 -2.61 2.71
C SER A 24 -3.55 -3.07 4.17
N THR A 25 -3.27 -2.17 5.11
CA THR A 25 -3.22 -2.50 6.54
C THR A 25 -4.62 -2.77 7.10
N SER A 26 -5.64 -2.04 6.64
CA SER A 26 -7.04 -2.32 6.98
C SER A 26 -7.47 -3.70 6.48
N TRP A 27 -7.01 -4.13 5.30
CA TRP A 27 -7.30 -5.44 4.77
C TRP A 27 -6.63 -6.57 5.56
N MET A 28 -5.37 -6.40 5.95
CA MET A 28 -4.68 -7.32 6.87
C MET A 28 -5.39 -7.43 8.22
N ALA A 29 -5.79 -6.30 8.80
CA ALA A 29 -6.49 -6.27 10.09
C ALA A 29 -7.85 -6.97 10.01
N SER A 30 -8.55 -6.87 8.88
CA SER A 30 -9.82 -7.57 8.66
C SER A 30 -9.67 -9.08 8.74
N VAL A 31 -8.57 -9.64 8.23
CA VAL A 31 -8.31 -11.10 8.30
C VAL A 31 -8.21 -11.57 9.75
N PHE A 32 -7.59 -10.78 10.63
CA PHE A 32 -7.54 -11.07 12.07
C PHE A 32 -8.90 -10.96 12.76
N VAL A 33 -9.76 -10.02 12.34
CA VAL A 33 -11.12 -9.84 12.90
C VAL A 33 -12.04 -10.99 12.51
N TYR A 34 -11.90 -11.54 11.30
CA TYR A 34 -12.69 -12.70 10.86
C TYR A 34 -12.34 -13.98 11.63
N GLY A 35 -11.17 -14.06 12.28
CA GLY A 35 -10.75 -15.20 13.10
C GLY A 35 -10.57 -16.52 12.33
N SER A 36 -10.79 -16.50 11.01
CA SER A 36 -10.56 -17.60 10.11
C SER A 36 -9.11 -17.53 9.67
N PHE A 37 -8.29 -18.48 10.14
CA PHE A 37 -6.92 -18.67 9.66
C PHE A 37 -6.91 -19.75 8.59
N ALA A 38 -7.75 -19.61 7.56
CA ALA A 38 -7.67 -20.50 6.41
C ALA A 38 -6.36 -20.23 5.66
N PRO A 39 -5.82 -21.20 4.90
CA PRO A 39 -4.62 -20.97 4.10
C PRO A 39 -4.75 -19.80 3.12
N GLY A 40 -5.97 -19.45 2.69
CA GLY A 40 -6.24 -18.27 1.86
C GLY A 40 -6.06 -16.93 2.59
N ASP A 41 -6.39 -16.88 3.87
CA ASP A 41 -6.23 -15.71 4.74
C ASP A 41 -4.75 -15.38 4.96
N ILE A 42 -3.93 -16.43 5.10
CA ILE A 42 -2.46 -16.31 5.21
C ILE A 42 -1.87 -15.79 3.89
N LEU A 43 -2.33 -16.28 2.74
CA LEU A 43 -1.89 -15.78 1.44
C LEU A 43 -2.29 -14.31 1.22
N GLN A 44 -3.48 -13.90 1.66
CA GLN A 44 -3.90 -12.50 1.62
C GLN A 44 -3.00 -11.61 2.48
N LEU A 45 -2.59 -12.10 3.64
CA LEU A 45 -1.65 -11.39 4.53
C LEU A 45 -0.26 -11.24 3.88
N VAL A 46 0.24 -12.28 3.22
CA VAL A 46 1.52 -12.22 2.50
C VAL A 46 1.44 -11.31 1.27
N ALA A 47 0.32 -11.33 0.55
CA ALA A 47 0.10 -10.44 -0.59
C ALA A 47 0.03 -8.97 -0.15
N ALA A 48 -0.71 -8.68 0.91
CA ALA A 48 -0.82 -7.34 1.47
C ALA A 48 0.52 -6.83 2.02
N SER A 49 1.32 -7.67 2.69
CA SER A 49 2.65 -7.27 3.17
C SER A 49 3.63 -7.02 2.03
N SER A 50 3.56 -7.83 0.96
CA SER A 50 4.36 -7.61 -0.24
C SER A 50 3.99 -6.31 -0.95
N TRP A 51 2.70 -5.95 -0.95
CA TRP A 51 2.22 -4.69 -1.50
C TRP A 51 2.69 -3.47 -0.69
N THR A 52 2.58 -3.52 0.64
CA THR A 52 3.07 -2.43 1.49
C THR A 52 4.58 -2.24 1.34
N LEU A 53 5.33 -3.34 1.24
CA LEU A 53 6.79 -3.31 1.04
C LEU A 53 7.16 -2.75 -0.34
N SER A 54 6.46 -3.15 -1.40
CA SER A 54 6.66 -2.60 -2.76
C SER A 54 6.40 -1.10 -2.80
N ASN A 55 5.33 -0.66 -2.13
CA ASN A 55 5.08 0.76 -1.94
C ASN A 55 6.27 1.40 -1.23
N ILE A 56 6.67 0.92 -0.03
CA ILE A 56 7.81 1.45 0.77
C ILE A 56 9.08 1.63 -0.07
N ILE A 57 9.44 0.63 -0.86
CA ILE A 57 10.60 0.67 -1.75
C ILE A 57 10.44 1.75 -2.82
N SER A 58 9.25 1.95 -3.37
CA SER A 58 8.97 3.04 -4.32
C SER A 58 9.12 4.44 -3.71
N LEU A 59 9.03 4.59 -2.38
CA LEU A 59 9.25 5.86 -1.69
C LEU A 59 10.74 6.10 -1.41
N PHE A 60 11.51 5.03 -1.18
CA PHE A 60 12.97 5.08 -1.04
C PHE A 60 13.71 5.22 -2.37
N LYS A 61 13.11 4.81 -3.49
CA LYS A 61 13.65 5.00 -4.85
C LYS A 61 13.41 6.44 -5.33
N ILE A 62 13.81 7.41 -4.51
CA ILE A 62 13.84 8.84 -4.80
C ILE A 62 15.05 9.19 -5.66
#